data_AF-A0AAV5AJN8-F1
#
_entry.id   AF-A0AAV5AJN8-F1
#
_cell.length_a   1.000
_cell.length_b   1.000
_cell.length_c   1.000
_cell.angle_alpha   90.00
_cell.angle_beta   90.00
_cell.angle_gamma   90.00
#
_symmetry.space_group_name_H-M   'P 1'
#
loop_
_entity.id
_entity.type
_entity.pdbx_description
1 polymer ?
#
loop_
_entity_poly.entity_id
_entity_poly.type
_entity_poly.pdbx_seq_one_letter_code
_entity_poly.pdbx_strand_id
1 'polypeptide(L)'
;MSFSKKLVTAWFLITTPVILWDAGPRSMVGGDLHWIWKPYALYQEIDYVYGVRALENNEGFTNAQSFMNIVETALNLYYLYLTHIVESPSAPVYGFASIVMTFGKTALYHLQELWLVVPAYVISVLGKEISASLQFSAKAKKTLKKA
;
A
#
# COMPACT_ATOMS: atom_id res chain seq x y z
N MET A 1 19.90 7.97 -27.61
CA MET A 1 19.11 8.28 -26.40
C MET A 1 20.03 8.67 -25.23
N SER A 2 19.72 9.75 -24.47
CA SER A 2 20.57 10.20 -23.35
C SER A 2 20.56 9.22 -22.17
N PHE A 3 21.57 9.31 -21.29
CA PHE A 3 21.68 8.45 -20.09
C PHE A 3 20.43 8.52 -19.21
N SER A 4 19.92 9.71 -18.93
CA SER A 4 18.71 9.89 -18.12
C SER A 4 17.48 9.19 -18.72
N LYS A 5 17.31 9.27 -20.04
CA LYS A 5 16.20 8.58 -20.73
C LYS A 5 16.32 7.05 -20.63
N LYS A 6 17.55 6.52 -20.65
CA LYS A 6 17.79 5.07 -20.46
C LYS A 6 17.41 4.62 -19.05
N LEU A 7 17.72 5.42 -18.03
CA LEU A 7 17.30 5.14 -16.65
C LEU A 7 15.78 5.15 -16.52
N VAL A 8 15.10 6.13 -17.12
CA VAL A 8 13.63 6.18 -17.13
C VAL A 8 13.06 4.93 -17.82
N THR A 9 13.57 4.55 -18.99
CA THR A 9 13.15 3.32 -19.66
C THR A 9 13.35 2.08 -18.79
N ALA A 10 14.52 1.94 -18.17
CA ALA A 10 14.81 0.81 -17.29
C ALA A 10 13.84 0.75 -16.11
N TRP A 11 13.52 1.91 -15.51
CA TRP A 11 12.51 2.02 -14.47
C TRP A 11 11.17 1.46 -14.93
N PHE A 12 10.61 1.96 -16.03
CA PHE A 12 9.33 1.48 -16.56
C PHE A 12 9.35 -0.02 -16.92
N LEU A 13 10.45 -0.53 -17.48
CA LEU A 13 10.58 -1.95 -17.80
C LEU A 13 10.57 -2.84 -16.54
N ILE A 14 11.17 -2.38 -15.46
CA ILE A 14 11.22 -3.11 -14.19
C ILE A 14 9.92 -2.97 -13.41
N THR A 15 9.32 -1.78 -13.36
CA THR A 15 8.12 -1.54 -12.55
C THR A 15 6.86 -2.10 -13.17
N THR A 16 6.74 -2.12 -14.51
CA THR A 16 5.56 -2.67 -15.20
C THR A 16 5.19 -4.09 -14.74
N PRO A 17 6.09 -5.09 -14.75
CA PRO A 17 5.74 -6.43 -14.28
C PRO A 17 5.44 -6.45 -12.77
N VAL A 18 6.09 -5.61 -11.97
CA VAL A 18 5.86 -5.52 -10.52
C VAL A 18 4.46 -4.96 -10.20
N ILE A 19 4.04 -3.92 -10.91
CA ILE A 19 2.73 -3.29 -10.71
C ILE A 19 1.62 -4.22 -11.21
N LEU A 20 1.81 -4.87 -12.38
CA LEU A 20 0.84 -5.82 -12.92
C LEU A 20 0.64 -7.02 -11.98
N TRP A 21 1.72 -7.47 -11.35
CA TRP A 21 1.69 -8.54 -10.36
C TRP A 21 0.80 -8.22 -9.14
N ASP A 22 0.87 -6.97 -8.68
CA ASP A 22 0.12 -6.46 -7.52
C ASP A 22 -1.38 -6.26 -7.81
N ALA A 23 -1.84 -6.51 -9.04
CA ALA A 23 -3.23 -6.30 -9.46
C ALA A 23 -4.16 -7.52 -9.27
N GLY A 24 -3.67 -8.68 -8.80
CA GLY A 24 -4.40 -9.94 -8.90
C GLY A 24 -4.53 -10.75 -7.61
N PRO A 25 -5.72 -11.29 -7.27
CA PRO A 25 -5.88 -12.24 -6.16
C PRO A 25 -4.99 -13.49 -6.28
N ARG A 26 -4.59 -13.84 -7.51
CA ARG A 26 -3.74 -15.00 -7.82
C ARG A 26 -2.31 -14.87 -7.29
N SER A 27 -1.83 -13.65 -7.02
CA SER A 27 -0.50 -13.44 -6.42
C SER A 27 -0.51 -13.53 -4.88
N MET A 28 -1.70 -13.52 -4.25
CA MET A 28 -1.86 -13.65 -2.80
C MET A 28 -1.64 -15.09 -2.31
N VAL A 29 -1.37 -15.28 -1.01
CA VAL A 29 -1.29 -16.60 -0.36
C VAL A 29 -2.56 -17.40 -0.66
N GLY A 30 -2.39 -18.60 -1.23
CA GLY A 30 -3.50 -19.45 -1.71
C GLY A 30 -3.82 -19.31 -3.21
N GLY A 31 -3.29 -18.26 -3.86
CA GLY A 31 -3.30 -18.11 -5.31
C GLY A 31 -2.22 -18.95 -5.99
N ASP A 32 -2.45 -19.29 -7.25
CA ASP A 32 -1.59 -20.18 -8.04
C ASP A 32 -0.31 -19.51 -8.57
N LEU A 33 -0.25 -18.18 -8.56
CA LEU A 33 0.94 -17.43 -8.93
C LEU A 33 1.85 -17.19 -7.72
N HIS A 34 1.35 -17.24 -6.49
CA HIS A 34 2.04 -16.88 -5.24
C HIS A 34 3.50 -17.33 -5.09
N TRP A 35 3.87 -18.49 -5.65
CA TRP A 35 5.22 -19.06 -5.60
C TRP A 35 6.33 -18.15 -6.14
N ILE A 36 6.01 -17.22 -7.05
CA ILE A 36 6.98 -16.31 -7.68
C ILE A 36 7.57 -15.32 -6.65
N TRP A 37 6.82 -14.99 -5.59
CA TRP A 37 7.23 -14.04 -4.55
C TRP A 37 6.86 -14.55 -3.16
N LYS A 38 7.33 -15.75 -2.79
CA LYS A 38 7.17 -16.33 -1.43
C LYS A 38 7.46 -15.37 -0.26
N PRO A 39 8.45 -14.46 -0.32
CA PRO A 39 8.67 -13.50 0.77
C PRO A 39 7.48 -12.56 1.01
N TYR A 40 6.65 -12.32 -0.02
CA TYR A 40 5.47 -11.47 0.07
C TYR A 40 4.38 -12.06 0.98
N ALA A 41 4.39 -13.37 1.24
CA ALA A 41 3.49 -14.02 2.19
C ALA A 41 3.53 -13.36 3.58
N LEU A 42 4.74 -12.98 4.04
CA LEU A 42 4.91 -12.31 5.33
C LEU A 42 4.25 -10.93 5.36
N TYR A 43 4.23 -10.23 4.22
CA TYR A 43 3.66 -8.89 4.12
C TYR A 43 2.13 -8.94 4.24
N GLN A 44 1.49 -9.96 3.67
CA GLN A 44 0.03 -10.14 3.71
C GLN A 44 -0.53 -10.51 5.09
N GLU A 45 0.33 -10.98 6.00
CA GLU A 45 -0.05 -11.25 7.38
C GLU A 45 0.02 -10.01 8.28
N ILE A 46 0.86 -9.04 7.91
CA ILE A 46 1.13 -7.83 8.71
C ILE A 46 0.32 -6.64 8.19
N ASP A 47 0.15 -6.53 6.88
CA ASP A 47 -0.63 -5.49 6.22
C ASP A 47 -2.12 -5.88 6.23
N TYR A 48 -2.88 -5.22 7.10
CA TYR A 48 -4.31 -5.48 7.23
C TYR A 48 -5.15 -4.86 6.11
N VAL A 49 -4.60 -3.89 5.37
CA VAL A 49 -5.27 -3.19 4.27
C VAL A 49 -5.04 -3.92 2.94
N TYR A 50 -3.91 -4.62 2.77
CA TYR A 50 -3.58 -5.42 1.57
C TYR A 50 -3.53 -6.94 1.79
N GLY A 51 -3.83 -7.41 3.00
CA GLY A 51 -3.82 -8.84 3.35
C GLY A 51 -5.01 -9.62 2.79
N VAL A 52 -4.93 -10.96 2.88
CA VAL A 52 -6.00 -11.89 2.47
C VAL A 52 -7.33 -11.57 3.19
N ARG A 53 -7.24 -11.07 4.44
CA ARG A 53 -8.41 -10.65 5.22
C ARG A 53 -9.19 -9.51 4.56
N ALA A 54 -8.52 -8.55 3.93
CA ALA A 54 -9.20 -7.45 3.24
C ALA A 54 -10.01 -7.95 2.03
N LEU A 55 -9.48 -8.97 1.33
CA LEU A 55 -10.20 -9.66 0.26
C LEU A 55 -11.41 -10.44 0.79
N GLU A 56 -11.24 -11.21 1.87
CA GLU A 56 -12.32 -11.98 2.52
C GLU A 56 -13.43 -11.07 3.08
N ASN A 57 -13.04 -9.91 3.64
CA ASN A 57 -13.95 -8.90 4.17
C ASN A 57 -14.62 -8.04 3.09
N ASN A 58 -14.30 -8.25 1.80
CA ASN A 58 -14.78 -7.45 0.67
C ASN A 58 -14.50 -5.94 0.82
N GLU A 59 -13.30 -5.60 1.27
CA GLU A 59 -12.88 -4.20 1.40
C GLU A 59 -12.65 -3.57 0.01
N GLY A 60 -13.23 -2.39 -0.21
CA GLY A 60 -13.22 -1.74 -1.53
C GLY A 60 -11.89 -1.06 -1.89
N PHE A 61 -11.07 -0.71 -0.91
CA PHE A 61 -9.85 0.09 -1.11
C PHE A 61 -8.79 -0.69 -1.90
N THR A 62 -8.48 -1.92 -1.47
CA THR A 62 -7.49 -2.79 -2.12
C THR A 62 -7.90 -3.12 -3.55
N ASN A 63 -9.18 -3.39 -3.78
CA ASN A 63 -9.73 -3.62 -5.13
C ASN A 63 -9.58 -2.37 -6.03
N ALA A 64 -9.82 -1.17 -5.50
CA ALA A 64 -9.61 0.07 -6.24
C ALA A 64 -8.13 0.29 -6.59
N GLN A 65 -7.22 -0.03 -5.67
CA GLN A 65 -5.79 0.05 -5.92
C GLN A 65 -5.33 -0.97 -6.98
N SER A 66 -5.80 -2.22 -6.91
CA SER A 66 -5.52 -3.24 -7.93
C SER A 66 -6.06 -2.85 -9.30
N PHE A 67 -7.25 -2.25 -9.39
CA PHE A 67 -7.76 -1.71 -10.65
C PHE A 67 -6.85 -0.61 -11.21
N MET A 68 -6.41 0.31 -10.35
CA MET A 68 -5.48 1.36 -10.76
C MET A 68 -4.09 0.82 -11.13
N ASN A 69 -3.64 -0.31 -10.58
CA ASN A 69 -2.44 -1.02 -11.03
C ASN A 69 -2.57 -1.50 -12.49
N ILE A 70 -3.76 -1.95 -12.91
CA ILE A 70 -4.01 -2.35 -14.31
C ILE A 70 -3.92 -1.12 -15.23
N VAL A 71 -4.55 -0.01 -14.85
CA VAL A 71 -4.51 1.24 -15.63
C VAL A 71 -3.06 1.77 -15.73
N GLU A 72 -2.32 1.77 -14.62
CA GLU A 72 -0.91 2.18 -14.60
C GLU A 72 -0.04 1.28 -15.48
N THR A 73 -0.27 -0.04 -15.44
CA THR A 73 0.43 -1.00 -16.31
C THR A 73 0.19 -0.67 -17.78
N ALA A 74 -1.06 -0.38 -18.16
CA ALA A 74 -1.40 0.00 -19.53
C ALA A 74 -0.69 1.30 -19.96
N LEU A 75 -0.65 2.32 -19.09
CA LEU A 75 0.08 3.57 -19.33
C LEU A 75 1.60 3.35 -19.45
N ASN A 76 2.18 2.48 -18.61
CA ASN A 76 3.61 2.14 -18.67
C ASN A 76 3.97 1.47 -19.99
N LEU A 77 3.19 0.46 -20.40
CA LEU A 77 3.38 -0.22 -21.67
C LEU A 77 3.20 0.73 -22.85
N TYR A 78 2.20 1.61 -22.78
CA TYR A 78 1.97 2.61 -23.83
C TYR A 78 3.11 3.63 -23.92
N TYR A 79 3.63 4.10 -22.79
CA TYR A 79 4.83 4.94 -22.75
C TYR A 79 6.03 4.25 -23.41
N LEU A 80 6.28 2.98 -23.07
CA LEU A 80 7.39 2.20 -23.63
C LEU A 80 7.21 2.01 -25.14
N TYR A 81 6.00 1.67 -25.59
CA TYR A 81 5.65 1.53 -27.00
C TYR A 81 5.88 2.84 -27.77
N LEU A 82 5.37 3.96 -27.26
CA LEU A 82 5.56 5.27 -27.88
C LEU A 82 7.02 5.72 -27.90
N THR A 83 7.80 5.34 -26.89
CA THR A 83 9.21 5.75 -26.78
C THR A 83 10.13 4.93 -27.70
N HIS A 84 9.89 3.62 -27.84
CA HIS A 84 10.84 2.70 -28.48
C HIS A 84 10.38 2.15 -29.83
N ILE A 85 9.09 2.19 -30.14
CA ILE A 85 8.54 1.67 -31.39
C ILE A 85 8.07 2.80 -32.30
N VAL A 86 7.23 3.70 -31.78
CA VAL A 86 6.67 4.81 -32.56
C VAL A 86 7.60 6.03 -32.57
N GLU A 87 8.46 6.16 -31.57
CA GLU A 87 9.31 7.34 -31.33
C GLU A 87 8.52 8.67 -31.28
N SER A 88 7.31 8.62 -30.70
CA SER A 88 6.41 9.77 -30.65
C SER A 88 6.92 10.87 -29.71
N PRO A 89 6.84 12.15 -30.10
CA PRO A 89 7.17 13.27 -29.22
C PRO A 89 6.21 13.39 -28.03
N SER A 90 5.03 12.76 -28.08
CA SER A 90 4.05 12.76 -26.99
C SER A 90 4.32 11.72 -25.91
N ALA A 91 5.27 10.79 -26.10
CA ALA A 91 5.57 9.72 -25.14
C ALA A 91 5.76 10.23 -23.69
N PRO A 92 6.49 11.34 -23.42
CA PRO A 92 6.69 11.83 -22.05
C PRO A 92 5.40 12.17 -21.29
N VAL A 93 4.31 12.54 -21.99
CA VAL A 93 3.03 12.86 -21.35
C VAL A 93 2.45 11.62 -20.65
N TYR A 94 2.53 10.46 -21.31
CA TYR A 94 2.02 9.20 -20.76
C TYR A 94 2.92 8.65 -19.65
N GLY A 95 4.24 8.81 -19.80
CA GLY A 95 5.18 8.49 -18.73
C GLY A 95 4.92 9.35 -17.48
N PHE A 96 4.71 10.65 -17.65
CA PHE A 96 4.37 11.55 -16.55
C PHE A 96 3.04 11.20 -15.88
N ALA A 97 1.98 10.98 -16.67
CA ALA A 97 0.67 10.58 -16.15
C ALA A 97 0.75 9.30 -15.31
N SER A 98 1.55 8.32 -15.76
CA SER A 98 1.78 7.09 -14.99
C SER A 98 2.48 7.34 -13.66
N ILE A 99 3.56 8.12 -13.63
CA ILE A 99 4.28 8.44 -12.38
C ILE A 99 3.41 9.22 -11.40
N VAL A 100 2.57 10.15 -11.89
CA VAL A 100 1.59 10.85 -11.05
C VAL A 100 0.57 9.89 -10.45
N MET A 101 0.16 8.87 -11.21
CA MET A 101 -0.72 7.80 -10.72
C MET A 101 -0.03 6.98 -9.62
N THR A 102 1.22 6.55 -9.83
CA THR A 102 2.01 5.83 -8.80
C THR A 102 2.08 6.65 -7.52
N PHE A 103 2.44 7.94 -7.64
CA PHE A 103 2.54 8.84 -6.49
C PHE A 103 1.19 9.01 -5.78
N GLY A 104 0.12 9.25 -6.53
CA GLY A 104 -1.23 9.42 -5.99
C GLY A 104 -1.72 8.22 -5.21
N LYS A 105 -1.51 7.00 -5.74
CA LYS A 105 -1.86 5.75 -5.04
C LYS A 105 -1.08 5.57 -3.75
N THR A 106 0.23 5.81 -3.78
CA THR A 106 1.09 5.72 -2.59
C THR A 106 0.68 6.74 -1.54
N ALA A 107 0.36 7.97 -1.94
CA ALA A 107 -0.15 9.00 -1.04
C ALA A 107 -1.50 8.58 -0.42
N LEU A 108 -2.43 8.06 -1.21
CA LEU A 108 -3.73 7.57 -0.72
C LEU A 108 -3.58 6.42 0.27
N TYR A 109 -2.67 5.47 -0.01
CA TYR A 109 -2.36 4.38 0.91
C TYR A 109 -1.85 4.90 2.26
N HIS A 110 -0.88 5.82 2.25
CA HIS A 110 -0.37 6.40 3.49
C HIS A 110 -1.41 7.23 4.25
N LEU A 111 -2.28 7.97 3.54
CA LEU A 111 -3.36 8.73 4.18
C LEU A 111 -4.38 7.79 4.84
N GLN A 112 -4.72 6.68 4.20
CA GLN A 112 -5.59 5.65 4.77
C GLN A 112 -4.96 5.02 6.02
N GLU A 113 -3.67 4.67 5.95
CA GLU A 113 -2.94 4.10 7.07
C GLU A 113 -2.85 5.07 8.26
N LEU A 114 -2.53 6.35 8.01
CA LEU A 114 -2.48 7.38 9.04
C LEU A 114 -3.83 7.58 9.73
N TRP A 115 -4.93 7.50 8.99
CA TRP A 115 -6.28 7.61 9.53
C TRP A 115 -6.61 6.47 10.52
N LEU A 116 -6.03 5.29 10.34
CA LEU A 116 -6.28 4.13 11.20
C LEU A 116 -5.28 4.05 12.37
N VAL A 117 -3.99 4.29 12.10
CA VAL A 117 -2.90 4.14 13.07
C VAL A 117 -2.93 5.24 14.14
N VAL A 118 -3.19 6.49 13.76
CA VAL A 118 -3.16 7.61 14.72
C VAL A 118 -4.24 7.46 15.80
N PRO A 119 -5.53 7.20 15.47
CA PRO A 119 -6.55 6.97 16.49
C PRO A 119 -6.29 5.73 17.33
N ALA A 120 -5.82 4.62 16.74
CA ALA A 120 -5.48 3.40 17.49
C ALA A 120 -4.37 3.67 18.53
N TYR A 121 -3.34 4.43 18.14
CA TYR A 121 -2.29 4.86 19.06
C TYR A 121 -2.83 5.74 20.17
N VAL A 122 -3.64 6.75 19.85
CA VAL A 122 -4.27 7.64 20.84
C VAL A 122 -5.12 6.86 21.84
N ILE A 123 -5.96 5.93 21.36
CA ILE A 123 -6.76 5.04 22.21
C ILE A 123 -5.86 4.22 23.15
N SER A 124 -4.74 3.70 22.64
CA SER A 124 -3.81 2.91 23.46
C SER A 124 -3.14 3.72 24.58
N VAL A 125 -2.83 5.00 24.33
CA VAL A 125 -2.25 5.91 25.33
C VAL A 125 -3.29 6.25 26.39
N LEU A 126 -4.49 6.67 25.97
CA LEU A 126 -5.58 7.00 26.89
C LEU A 126 -5.98 5.79 27.75
N GLY A 127 -6.01 4.59 27.18
CA GLY A 127 -6.30 3.35 27.92
C GLY A 127 -5.29 3.07 29.05
N LYS A 128 -4.00 3.35 28.83
CA LYS A 128 -2.96 3.23 29.87
C LYS A 128 -3.15 4.25 30.98
N GLU A 129 -3.48 5.49 30.65
CA GLU A 129 -3.74 6.56 31.62
C GLU A 129 -4.99 6.28 32.47
N ILE A 130 -6.07 5.80 31.84
CA ILE A 130 -7.28 5.37 32.54
C ILE A 130 -6.96 4.22 33.51
N SER A 131 -6.19 3.22 33.06
CA SER A 131 -5.79 2.10 33.92
C SER A 131 -4.97 2.55 35.13
N ALA A 132 -4.03 3.48 34.92
CA ALA A 132 -3.21 4.04 36.00
C ALA A 132 -4.06 4.84 37.01
N SER A 133 -5.00 5.65 36.55
CA SER A 133 -5.89 6.42 37.42
C SER A 133 -6.81 5.52 38.25
N LEU A 134 -7.35 4.45 37.66
CA LEU A 134 -8.15 3.44 38.38
C LEU A 134 -7.34 2.74 39.47
N GLN A 135 -6.08 2.38 39.20
CA GLN A 135 -5.19 1.78 40.19
C GLN A 135 -4.88 2.75 41.34
N PHE A 136 -4.65 4.02 41.02
CA PHE A 136 -4.45 5.07 42.02
C PHE A 136 -5.67 5.23 42.93
N SER A 137 -6.86 5.37 42.35
CA SER A 137 -8.12 5.45 43.11
C SER A 137 -8.37 4.21 43.98
N ALA A 138 -8.06 3.01 43.47
CA ALA A 138 -8.18 1.77 44.23
C ALA A 138 -7.23 1.73 45.45
N LYS A 139 -5.97 2.18 45.28
CA LYS A 139 -5.01 2.31 46.39
C LYS A 139 -5.47 3.34 47.43
N ALA A 140 -5.89 4.53 46.98
CA ALA A 140 -6.38 5.59 47.87
C ALA A 140 -7.57 5.12 48.73
N LYS A 141 -8.54 4.42 48.13
CA LYS A 141 -9.68 3.83 48.85
C LYS A 141 -9.26 2.80 49.90
N LYS A 142 -8.23 2.00 49.62
CA LYS A 142 -7.69 1.02 50.56
C LYS A 142 -6.97 1.67 51.75
N THR A 143 -6.26 2.78 51.51
CA THR A 143 -5.62 3.58 52.57
C THR A 143 -6.65 4.21 53.49
N LEU A 144 -7.71 4.81 52.93
CA LEU A 144 -8.79 5.41 53.72
C LEU A 144 -9.54 4.40 54.61
N LYS A 145 -9.73 3.15 54.16
CA LYS A 145 -10.35 2.10 54.99
C LYS A 145 -9.46 1.58 56.13
N LYS A 146 -8.17 1.90 56.13
CA LYS A 146 -7.21 1.48 57.17
C LYS A 146 -6.95 2.56 58.22
N ALA A 147 -7.35 3.81 57.95
CA ALA A 147 -7.34 4.92 58.90
C ALA A 147 -8.64 4.93 59.71
#